data_AF-A0AAT9HK13-F1
#
_entry.id   AF-A0AAT9HK13-F1
#
_cell.length_a   1.000
_cell.length_b   1.000
_cell.length_c   1.000
_cell.angle_alpha   90.00
_cell.angle_beta   90.00
_cell.angle_gamma   90.00
#
_symmetry.space_group_name_H-M   'P 1'
#
loop_
_entity.id
_entity.type
_entity.pdbx_description
1 polymer ?
#
loop_
_entity_poly.entity_id
_entity_poly.type
_entity_poly.pdbx_seq_one_letter_code
_entity_poly.pdbx_strand_id
1 'polypeptide(L)'
;MTAGVRIFRVDNPHTKPVVFWERVIAEINRTDPDVIFLAEAFTRPAMMRTLAETGFQQSYTYFTWRTTKQELTDYLTELSGDAASSMRPNFFANTPDILHAYLQHGGRPAFEVRAVLAATLSPPGASTAATNSARTPLARRR
;
A
#
# COMPACT_ATOMS: atom_id res chain seq x y z
N MET A 1 -7.73 6.53 24.57
CA MET A 1 -8.59 6.09 23.44
C MET A 1 -9.59 5.06 23.92
N THR A 2 -10.86 5.17 23.54
CA THR A 2 -11.97 4.44 24.18
C THR A 2 -12.37 3.13 23.49
N ALA A 3 -11.89 2.87 22.26
CA ALA A 3 -12.29 1.71 21.44
C ALA A 3 -11.12 0.85 20.92
N GLY A 4 -9.88 1.08 21.36
CA GLY A 4 -8.73 0.22 21.05
C GLY A 4 -8.14 0.31 19.62
N VAL A 5 -8.65 1.17 18.75
CA VAL A 5 -8.12 1.34 17.38
C VAL A 5 -6.76 2.06 17.42
N ARG A 6 -5.72 1.43 16.87
CA ARG A 6 -4.34 1.97 16.81
C ARG A 6 -3.80 2.16 15.38
N ILE A 7 -4.55 1.75 14.35
CA ILE A 7 -4.10 1.85 12.95
C ILE A 7 -5.17 2.55 12.14
N PHE A 8 -4.76 3.60 11.42
CA PHE A 8 -5.64 4.39 10.57
C PHE A 8 -5.14 4.37 9.12
N ARG A 9 -5.93 3.78 8.21
CA ARG A 9 -5.76 3.99 6.77
C ARG A 9 -6.37 5.34 6.43
N VAL A 10 -5.53 6.29 6.05
CA VAL A 10 -5.93 7.66 5.72
C VAL A 10 -6.23 7.75 4.23
N ASP A 11 -7.45 8.14 3.90
CA ASP A 11 -7.95 8.23 2.53
C ASP A 11 -7.41 9.48 1.80
N ASN A 12 -6.78 9.25 0.64
CA ASN A 12 -6.31 10.30 -0.27
C ASN A 12 -5.64 11.50 0.45
N PRO A 13 -4.63 11.32 1.33
CA PRO A 13 -4.07 12.42 2.13
C PRO A 13 -3.42 13.51 1.27
N HIS A 14 -2.96 13.17 0.07
CA HIS A 14 -2.36 14.06 -0.92
C HIS A 14 -3.32 15.13 -1.49
N THR A 15 -4.63 15.02 -1.22
CA THR A 15 -5.64 16.02 -1.59
C THR A 15 -5.88 17.07 -0.49
N LYS A 16 -5.20 16.92 0.65
CA LYS A 16 -5.28 17.80 1.82
C LYS A 16 -3.90 18.46 2.04
N PRO A 17 -3.82 19.60 2.76
CA PRO A 17 -2.53 20.24 3.01
C PRO A 17 -1.56 19.32 3.75
N VAL A 18 -0.29 19.29 3.32
CA VAL A 18 0.75 18.48 3.97
C VAL A 18 0.95 18.88 5.45
N VAL A 19 1.00 20.19 5.71
CA VAL A 19 1.15 20.74 7.08
C VAL A 19 0.03 20.33 8.04
N PHE A 20 -1.16 20.05 7.50
CA PHE A 20 -2.27 19.54 8.32
C PHE A 20 -1.93 18.14 8.86
N TRP A 21 -1.42 17.25 8.00
CA TRP A 21 -1.05 15.90 8.41
C TRP A 21 0.14 15.87 9.35
N GLU A 22 1.17 16.68 9.08
CA GLU A 22 2.32 16.84 9.97
C GLU A 22 1.87 17.17 11.40
N ARG A 23 0.98 18.16 11.54
CA ARG A 23 0.43 18.55 12.84
C ARG A 23 -0.41 17.45 13.49
N VAL A 24 -1.34 16.85 12.76
CA VAL A 24 -2.25 15.82 13.28
C VAL A 24 -1.46 14.61 13.78
N ILE A 25 -0.50 14.13 12.98
CA ILE A 25 0.30 12.95 13.31
C ILE A 25 1.19 13.25 14.52
N ALA A 26 1.87 14.40 14.54
CA ALA A 26 2.70 14.80 15.67
C ALA A 26 1.89 14.92 16.98
N GLU A 27 0.69 15.50 16.92
CA GLU A 27 -0.17 15.66 18.09
C GLU A 27 -0.64 14.31 18.65
N ILE A 28 -1.06 13.38 17.79
CA ILE A 28 -1.49 12.04 18.21
C ILE A 28 -0.31 11.21 18.71
N ASN A 29 0.81 11.16 17.99
CA ASN A 29 1.95 10.35 18.41
C ASN A 29 2.64 10.89 19.66
N ARG A 30 2.44 12.17 20.03
CA ARG A 30 2.92 12.72 21.30
C ARG A 30 2.25 12.06 22.51
N THR A 31 0.97 11.70 22.42
CA THR A 31 0.24 11.01 23.50
C THR A 31 0.15 9.50 23.30
N ASP A 32 0.19 9.06 22.05
CA ASP A 32 -0.08 7.70 21.61
C ASP A 32 0.92 7.28 20.51
N PRO A 33 2.21 7.05 20.87
CA PRO A 33 3.29 6.84 19.91
C PRO A 33 3.18 5.52 19.12
N ASP A 34 2.41 4.56 19.61
CA ASP A 34 2.15 3.28 18.93
C ASP A 34 1.01 3.35 17.90
N VAL A 35 0.38 4.53 17.69
CA VAL A 35 -0.57 4.72 16.59
C VAL A 35 0.14 4.78 15.24
N ILE A 36 -0.37 4.02 14.27
CA ILE A 36 0.15 3.92 12.91
C ILE A 36 -0.83 4.59 11.94
N PHE A 37 -0.31 5.49 11.11
CA PHE A 37 -1.00 6.09 9.98
C PHE A 37 -0.46 5.49 8.66
N LEU A 38 -1.37 4.97 7.85
CA LEU A 38 -1.11 4.46 6.50
C LEU A 38 -1.63 5.47 5.47
N ALA A 39 -0.73 6.06 4.68
CA ALA A 39 -1.08 6.98 3.60
C ALA A 39 -1.53 6.24 2.35
N GLU A 40 -2.80 6.35 1.98
CA GLU A 40 -3.27 5.89 0.67
C GLU A 40 -3.14 7.01 -0.38
N ALA A 41 -1.93 7.15 -0.93
CA ALA A 41 -1.60 8.21 -1.86
C ALA A 41 -0.99 7.68 -3.15
N PHE A 42 -1.83 7.46 -4.17
CA PHE A 42 -1.39 7.17 -5.54
C PHE A 42 -1.20 8.49 -6.32
N THR A 43 -0.07 9.15 -6.10
CA THR A 43 0.25 10.46 -6.67
C THR A 43 1.73 10.53 -7.04
N ARG A 44 2.23 11.65 -7.58
CA ARG A 44 3.63 11.80 -8.00
C ARG A 44 4.63 11.44 -6.88
N PRO A 45 5.81 10.86 -7.20
CA PRO A 45 6.77 10.38 -6.21
C PRO A 45 7.19 11.42 -5.17
N ALA A 46 7.33 12.68 -5.58
CA ALA A 46 7.69 13.78 -4.67
C ALA A 46 6.69 13.91 -3.51
N MET A 47 5.39 13.91 -3.80
CA MET A 47 4.35 14.03 -2.78
C MET A 47 4.26 12.79 -1.89
N MET A 48 4.44 11.59 -2.45
CA MET A 48 4.47 10.35 -1.67
C MET A 48 5.61 10.36 -0.64
N ARG A 49 6.81 10.80 -1.04
CA ARG A 49 7.96 10.95 -0.13
C ARG A 49 7.70 12.02 0.91
N THR A 50 7.20 13.18 0.52
CA THR A 50 6.87 14.27 1.45
C THR A 50 5.89 13.80 2.53
N LEU A 51 4.84 13.05 2.18
CA LEU A 51 3.90 12.52 3.17
C LEU A 51 4.59 11.55 4.15
N ALA A 52 5.44 10.65 3.65
CA ALA A 52 6.21 9.75 4.52
C ALA A 52 7.11 10.53 5.49
N GLU A 53 7.83 11.54 4.99
CA GLU A 53 8.72 12.41 5.78
C GLU A 53 7.96 13.23 6.83
N THR A 54 6.70 13.60 6.58
CA THR A 54 5.86 14.33 7.56
C THR A 54 5.35 13.49 8.72
N GLY A 55 5.58 12.17 8.70
CA GLY A 55 5.31 11.29 9.84
C GLY A 55 4.40 10.10 9.54
N PHE A 56 3.92 9.91 8.30
CA PHE A 56 3.17 8.70 7.96
C PHE A 56 4.04 7.46 8.14
N GLN A 57 3.61 6.52 8.99
CA GLN A 57 4.39 5.33 9.32
C GLN A 57 4.44 4.32 8.18
N GLN A 58 3.39 4.26 7.34
CA GLN A 58 3.31 3.41 6.17
C GLN A 58 2.75 4.16 4.96
N SER A 59 3.12 3.69 3.76
CA SER A 59 2.63 4.25 2.48
C SER A 59 2.13 3.15 1.55
N TYR A 60 1.01 3.39 0.88
CA TYR A 60 0.68 2.68 -0.36
C TYR A 60 1.76 2.95 -1.43
N THR A 61 1.85 2.07 -2.43
CA THR A 61 2.95 2.06 -3.38
C THR A 61 2.47 1.81 -4.81
N TYR A 62 3.38 1.92 -5.78
CA TYR A 62 3.09 1.57 -7.17
C TYR A 62 3.11 0.06 -7.47
N PHE A 63 3.15 -0.79 -6.43
CA PHE A 63 3.33 -2.23 -6.58
C PHE A 63 2.39 -2.86 -7.60
N THR A 64 1.11 -2.51 -7.61
CA THR A 64 0.09 -3.07 -8.52
C THR A 64 0.39 -2.85 -10.00
N TRP A 65 1.13 -1.78 -10.36
CA TRP A 65 1.55 -1.46 -11.73
C TRP A 65 3.01 -1.84 -12.02
N ARG A 66 3.65 -2.64 -11.15
CA ARG A 66 4.97 -3.23 -11.42
C ARG A 66 4.78 -4.73 -11.61
N THR A 67 4.78 -5.18 -12.85
CA THR A 67 4.38 -6.55 -13.23
C THR A 67 5.47 -7.32 -13.94
N THR A 68 6.37 -6.64 -14.65
CA THR A 68 7.53 -7.28 -15.27
C THR A 68 8.67 -7.44 -14.25
N LYS A 69 9.61 -8.34 -14.56
CA LYS A 69 10.81 -8.52 -13.74
C LYS A 69 11.58 -7.20 -13.57
N GLN A 70 11.78 -6.46 -14.67
CA GLN A 70 12.54 -5.21 -14.65
C GLN A 70 11.86 -4.14 -13.78
N GLU A 71 10.54 -3.94 -13.98
CA GLU A 71 9.74 -3.00 -13.19
C GLU A 71 9.78 -3.30 -11.69
N LEU A 72 9.69 -4.58 -11.32
CA LEU A 72 9.76 -5.02 -9.93
C LEU A 72 11.15 -4.79 -9.36
N THR A 73 12.20 -5.17 -10.07
CA THR A 73 13.58 -4.95 -9.63
C THR A 73 13.85 -3.48 -9.42
N ASP A 74 13.58 -2.63 -10.41
CA ASP A 74 13.86 -1.19 -10.35
C ASP A 74 13.10 -0.53 -9.18
N TYR A 75 11.82 -0.87 -9.04
CA TYR A 75 11.01 -0.27 -7.99
C TYR A 75 11.40 -0.75 -6.59
N LEU A 76 11.77 -2.02 -6.45
CA LEU A 76 12.24 -2.52 -5.15
C LEU A 76 13.62 -1.96 -4.81
N THR A 77 14.51 -1.78 -5.79
CA THR A 77 15.78 -1.08 -5.58
C THR A 77 15.57 0.35 -5.09
N GLU A 78 14.60 1.09 -5.63
CA GLU A 78 14.22 2.41 -5.12
C GLU A 78 13.73 2.32 -3.66
N LEU A 79 12.78 1.43 -3.37
CA LEU A 79 12.15 1.31 -2.06
C LEU A 79 13.08 0.79 -0.97
N SER A 80 14.02 -0.09 -1.30
CA SER A 80 15.01 -0.63 -0.36
C SER A 80 16.27 0.21 -0.24
N GLY A 81 16.46 1.18 -1.14
CA GLY A 81 17.57 2.12 -1.14
C GLY A 81 17.24 3.37 -0.31
N ASP A 82 17.48 4.54 -0.91
CA ASP A 82 17.37 5.83 -0.24
C ASP A 82 15.98 6.07 0.39
N ALA A 83 14.92 5.56 -0.24
CA ALA A 83 13.55 5.72 0.24
C ALA A 83 13.25 4.95 1.54
N ALA A 84 14.02 3.92 1.88
CA ALA A 84 13.77 3.08 3.07
C ALA A 84 13.92 3.86 4.39
N SER A 85 14.71 4.95 4.36
CA SER A 85 14.93 5.83 5.52
C SER A 85 13.68 6.60 5.94
N SER A 86 12.80 6.94 4.99
CA SER A 86 11.61 7.75 5.24
C SER A 86 10.30 7.00 5.00
N MET A 87 10.26 6.02 4.10
CA MET A 87 9.03 5.38 3.65
C MET A 87 9.03 3.88 3.94
N ARG A 88 8.00 3.41 4.64
CA ARG A 88 7.73 1.97 4.81
C ARG A 88 6.60 1.53 3.87
N PRO A 89 6.89 0.71 2.86
CA PRO A 89 5.91 0.33 1.86
C PRO A 89 4.89 -0.68 2.40
N ASN A 90 3.61 -0.51 2.08
CA ASN A 90 2.55 -1.49 2.31
C ASN A 90 2.04 -2.03 0.95
N PHE A 91 2.37 -3.26 0.62
CA PHE A 91 2.05 -3.88 -0.68
C PHE A 91 0.69 -4.56 -0.70
N PHE A 92 -0.33 -3.82 -1.13
CA PHE A 92 -1.62 -4.40 -1.50
C PHE A 92 -1.54 -5.02 -2.90
N ALA A 93 -1.88 -6.31 -3.03
CA ALA A 93 -1.94 -7.00 -4.32
C ALA A 93 -3.12 -6.53 -5.18
N ASN A 94 -4.23 -6.17 -4.53
CA ASN A 94 -5.38 -5.49 -5.11
C ASN A 94 -6.03 -4.59 -4.04
N THR A 95 -6.85 -3.64 -4.46
CA THR A 95 -7.72 -2.84 -3.58
C THR A 95 -9.14 -2.86 -4.15
N PRO A 96 -10.16 -2.37 -3.41
CA PRO A 96 -11.50 -2.20 -3.97
C PRO A 96 -11.52 -1.38 -5.27
N ASP A 97 -10.59 -0.44 -5.42
CA ASP A 97 -10.49 0.46 -6.57
C ASP A 97 -9.51 -0.03 -7.66
N ILE A 98 -8.62 -0.99 -7.34
CA ILE A 98 -7.54 -1.44 -8.23
C ILE A 98 -7.61 -2.95 -8.43
N LEU A 99 -8.08 -3.36 -9.61
CA LEU A 99 -7.93 -4.70 -10.17
C LEU A 99 -7.10 -4.64 -11.45
N HIS A 100 -5.77 -4.76 -11.32
CA HIS A 100 -4.84 -4.61 -12.45
C HIS A 100 -5.08 -5.66 -13.56
N ALA A 101 -4.85 -5.29 -14.83
CA ALA A 101 -5.05 -6.16 -15.99
C ALA A 101 -4.29 -7.50 -15.89
N TYR A 102 -3.11 -7.50 -15.25
CA TYR A 102 -2.35 -8.72 -14.93
C TYR A 102 -3.20 -9.77 -14.19
N LEU A 103 -4.01 -9.34 -13.21
CA LEU A 103 -4.91 -10.23 -12.47
C LEU A 103 -6.15 -10.61 -13.29
N GLN A 104 -6.67 -9.69 -14.11
CA GLN A 104 -7.83 -9.95 -14.97
C GLN A 104 -7.53 -11.03 -16.03
N HIS A 105 -6.36 -10.99 -16.65
CA HIS A 105 -5.98 -11.89 -17.73
C HIS A 105 -5.24 -13.16 -17.26
N GLY A 106 -4.54 -13.10 -16.13
CA GLY A 106 -3.70 -14.20 -15.67
C GLY A 106 -4.41 -15.25 -14.80
N GLY A 107 -5.69 -15.04 -14.46
CA GLY A 107 -6.49 -15.97 -13.66
C GLY A 107 -5.85 -16.29 -12.29
N ARG A 108 -6.20 -17.44 -11.71
CA ARG A 108 -5.68 -17.88 -10.40
C ARG A 108 -4.14 -17.83 -10.28
N PRO A 109 -3.35 -18.29 -11.27
CA PRO A 109 -1.88 -18.21 -11.19
C PRO A 109 -1.36 -16.79 -10.97
N ALA A 110 -1.97 -15.78 -11.60
CA ALA A 110 -1.58 -14.39 -11.37
C ALA A 110 -1.83 -13.92 -9.93
N PHE A 111 -2.96 -14.32 -9.32
CA PHE A 111 -3.22 -14.02 -7.90
C PHE A 111 -2.16 -14.67 -6.99
N GLU A 112 -1.80 -15.93 -7.26
CA GLU A 112 -0.78 -16.66 -6.49
C GLU A 112 0.59 -15.96 -6.61
N VAL A 113 0.99 -15.57 -7.82
CA VAL A 113 2.23 -14.81 -8.05
C VAL A 113 2.23 -13.49 -7.29
N ARG A 114 1.14 -12.70 -7.38
CA ARG A 114 1.07 -11.40 -6.70
C ARG A 114 1.03 -11.52 -5.18
N ALA A 115 0.39 -12.56 -4.65
CA ALA A 115 0.39 -12.84 -3.21
C ALA A 115 1.81 -13.16 -2.70
N VAL A 116 2.54 -14.03 -3.40
CA VAL A 116 3.94 -14.35 -3.05
C VAL A 116 4.81 -13.10 -3.10
N LEU A 117 4.76 -12.34 -4.20
CA LEU A 117 5.57 -11.13 -4.35
C LEU A 117 5.26 -10.08 -3.27
N ALA A 118 3.97 -9.86 -2.97
CA ALA A 118 3.59 -8.90 -1.93
C ALA A 118 4.10 -9.31 -0.54
N ALA A 119 4.01 -10.61 -0.23
CA ALA A 119 4.37 -11.17 1.06
C ALA A 119 5.89 -11.22 1.31
N THR A 120 6.69 -11.39 0.26
CA THR A 120 8.15 -11.60 0.40
C THR A 120 8.99 -10.38 0.07
N LEU A 121 8.43 -9.37 -0.61
CA LEU A 121 9.16 -8.16 -1.01
C LEU A 121 8.86 -6.93 -0.12
N SER A 122 7.92 -7.02 0.81
CA SER A 122 7.57 -5.95 1.75
C SER A 122 7.77 -6.40 3.19
N PRO A 123 8.14 -5.50 4.13
CA PRO A 123 8.31 -5.86 5.53
C PRO A 123 7.03 -6.45 6.16
N PRO A 124 7.15 -7.27 7.22
CA PRO A 124 6.01 -7.80 7.96
C PRO A 124 5.07 -6.68 8.44
N GLY A 125 3.76 -6.84 8.22
CA GLY A 125 2.75 -5.83 8.56
C GLY A 125 2.14 -5.08 7.36
N ALA A 126 2.68 -5.29 6.15
CA ALA A 126 1.97 -4.96 4.92
C ALA A 126 0.80 -5.94 4.70
N SER A 127 -0.38 -5.43 4.37
CA SER A 127 -1.57 -6.27 4.19
C SER A 127 -1.47 -7.03 2.86
N THR A 128 -1.21 -8.33 2.94
CA THR A 128 -1.31 -9.28 1.82
C THR A 128 -2.76 -9.67 1.54
N ALA A 129 -3.66 -8.68 1.49
CA ALA A 129 -5.05 -8.92 1.13
C ALA A 129 -5.16 -9.12 -0.39
N ALA A 130 -4.71 -10.27 -0.90
CA ALA A 130 -5.11 -10.75 -2.21
C ALA A 130 -6.53 -11.31 -2.06
N THR A 131 -7.53 -10.55 -2.48
CA THR A 131 -8.91 -11.05 -2.42
C THR A 131 -9.05 -12.18 -3.45
N ASN A 132 -9.32 -13.41 -2.99
CA ASN A 132 -9.60 -14.57 -3.85
C ASN A 132 -10.89 -14.32 -4.66
N SER A 133 -10.81 -13.58 -5.76
CA SER A 133 -11.96 -13.38 -6.67
C SER A 133 -12.06 -14.47 -7.75
N ALA A 134 -11.22 -15.50 -7.71
CA ALA A 134 -11.31 -16.67 -8.59
C ALA A 134 -12.49 -17.62 -8.27
N ARG A 135 -13.67 -17.10 -7.90
CA ARG A 135 -14.91 -17.83 -8.12
C ARG A 135 -15.26 -17.65 -9.59
N THR A 136 -14.82 -18.58 -10.41
CA THR A 136 -15.36 -18.78 -11.76
C THR A 136 -16.88 -18.68 -11.70
N PRO A 137 -17.54 -17.81 -12.48
CA PRO A 137 -18.98 -17.90 -12.60
C PRO A 137 -19.26 -19.26 -13.24
N LEU A 138 -19.79 -20.19 -12.46
CA LEU A 138 -20.49 -21.35 -12.99
C LEU A 138 -21.52 -20.81 -13.98
N ALA A 139 -21.21 -20.97 -15.26
CA ALA A 139 -22.10 -20.67 -16.35
C ALA A 139 -23.40 -21.44 -16.12
N ARG A 140 -24.41 -20.77 -15.56
CA ARG A 140 -25.80 -21.18 -15.75
C ARG A 140 -26.13 -20.89 -17.21
N ARG A 141 -25.73 -21.82 -18.09
CA ARG A 141 -26.37 -21.97 -19.39
C ARG A 141 -27.78 -22.49 -19.09
N ARG A 142 -28.77 -21.63 -19.33
CA ARG A 142 -30.13 -22.08 -19.70
C ARG A 142 -30.09 -22.53 -21.15
#